data_AF-A0A8J2XER7-F1
#
_entry.id   AF-A0A8J2XER7-F1
#
_cell.length_a   1.000
_cell.length_b   1.000
_cell.length_c   1.000
_cell.angle_alpha   90.00
_cell.angle_beta   90.00
_cell.angle_gamma   90.00
#
_symmetry.space_group_name_H-M   'P 1'
#
loop_
_entity.id
_entity.type
_entity.pdbx_description
1 polymer ?
#
loop_
_entity_poly.entity_id
_entity_poly.type
_entity_poly.pdbx_seq_one_letter_code
_entity_poly.pdbx_strand_id
1 'polypeptide(L)'
;MDISEQDTEVLIIAAWFHDTGFSVTYKGHEDESKLIASKFLNQQEANQDFIDNVCNCIDATKMPQCPTTTIAEVLCDADIFHISNSHFFYRKLLLRREWEVFCNNQVSDLEWHQLNLEFLKKHHFRSDYGKQTLEKGKHENLHKVENILAYYNV
;
A
#
# COMPACT_ATOMS: atom_id res chain seq x y z
N MET A 1 6.70 4.36 19.23
CA MET A 1 7.20 5.26 18.18
C MET A 1 6.54 6.59 18.43
N ASP A 2 7.32 7.58 18.85
CA ASP A 2 6.80 8.94 19.02
C ASP A 2 6.93 9.65 17.67
N ILE A 3 5.80 10.02 17.09
CA ILE A 3 5.72 10.80 15.86
C ILE A 3 5.42 12.24 16.29
N SER A 4 6.16 13.22 15.75
CA SER A 4 5.89 14.62 16.05
C SER A 4 4.50 15.04 15.53
N GLU A 5 3.94 16.12 16.06
CA GLU A 5 2.66 16.65 15.55
C GLU A 5 2.78 17.04 14.07
N GLN A 6 3.91 17.64 13.69
CA GLN A 6 4.20 18.01 12.30
C GLN A 6 4.26 16.79 11.37
N ASP A 7 4.96 15.73 11.78
CA ASP A 7 5.04 14.47 11.03
C ASP A 7 3.68 13.77 10.93
N THR A 8 2.88 13.87 11.99
CA THR A 8 1.52 13.32 12.02
C THR A 8 0.62 14.04 11.01
N GLU A 9 0.75 15.35 10.90
CA GLU A 9 0.02 16.14 9.92
C GLU A 9 0.41 15.74 8.48
N VAL A 10 1.71 15.62 8.18
CA VAL A 10 2.19 15.13 6.88
C VAL A 10 1.60 13.76 6.55
N LEU A 11 1.63 12.83 7.51
CA LEU A 11 1.09 11.47 7.35
C LEU A 11 -0.40 11.47 7.02
N ILE A 12 -1.19 12.24 7.77
CA ILE A 12 -2.66 12.30 7.58
C ILE A 12 -2.98 12.86 6.19
N ILE A 13 -2.33 13.95 5.79
CA ILE A 13 -2.55 14.55 4.48
C ILE A 13 -2.11 13.59 3.37
N ALA A 14 -0.92 12.96 3.48
CA ALA A 14 -0.48 11.98 2.51
C ALA A 14 -1.46 10.79 2.39
N ALA A 15 -1.98 10.29 3.52
CA ALA A 15 -2.97 9.22 3.54
C ALA A 15 -4.28 9.61 2.84
N TRP A 16 -4.74 10.86 2.97
CA TRP A 16 -5.93 11.33 2.24
C TRP A 16 -5.72 11.34 0.72
N PHE A 17 -4.51 11.65 0.26
CA PHE A 17 -4.25 11.90 -1.15
C PHE A 17 -3.60 10.76 -1.92
N HIS A 18 -2.96 9.77 -1.27
CA HIS A 18 -2.08 8.80 -1.95
C HIS A 18 -2.71 8.07 -3.15
N ASP A 19 -4.00 7.76 -3.09
CA ASP A 19 -4.75 7.04 -4.14
C ASP A 19 -5.67 7.95 -4.98
N THR A 20 -5.65 9.27 -4.77
CA THR A 20 -6.57 10.18 -5.49
C THR A 20 -6.31 10.22 -7.01
N GLY A 21 -5.10 9.92 -7.44
CA GLY A 21 -4.70 9.83 -8.84
C GLY A 21 -5.40 8.72 -9.63
N PHE A 22 -6.03 7.73 -8.97
CA PHE A 22 -6.88 6.75 -9.65
C PHE A 22 -8.05 7.39 -10.40
N SER A 23 -8.44 8.61 -10.02
CA SER A 23 -9.44 9.40 -10.76
C SER A 23 -8.96 9.88 -12.14
N VAL A 24 -7.66 9.80 -12.42
CA VAL A 24 -7.01 10.29 -13.64
C VAL A 24 -6.39 9.15 -14.45
N THR A 25 -5.55 8.32 -13.81
CA THR A 25 -4.88 7.17 -14.43
C THR A 25 -4.82 6.01 -13.46
N TYR A 26 -4.84 4.78 -13.98
CA TYR A 26 -4.66 3.59 -13.16
C TYR A 26 -3.18 3.32 -12.85
N LYS A 27 -2.35 3.25 -13.91
CA LYS A 27 -0.91 3.03 -13.78
C LYS A 27 -0.20 4.37 -13.64
N GLY A 28 0.60 4.52 -12.58
CA GLY A 28 1.25 5.77 -12.22
C GLY A 28 0.31 6.75 -11.51
N HIS A 29 -0.74 6.24 -10.84
CA HIS A 29 -1.68 7.06 -10.10
C HIS A 29 -1.00 7.85 -8.97
N GLU A 30 0.10 7.35 -8.40
CA GLU A 30 0.85 8.05 -7.35
C GLU A 30 1.46 9.36 -7.86
N ASP A 31 1.88 9.42 -9.13
CA ASP A 31 2.39 10.66 -9.74
C ASP A 31 1.26 11.69 -9.90
N GLU A 32 0.07 11.26 -10.33
CA GLU A 32 -1.12 12.12 -10.38
C GLU A 32 -1.60 12.52 -8.97
N SER A 33 -1.54 11.63 -8.00
CA SER A 33 -1.88 11.91 -6.59
C SER A 33 -1.01 13.01 -6.02
N LYS A 34 0.31 13.01 -6.31
CA LYS A 34 1.21 14.10 -5.91
C LYS A 34 0.83 15.43 -6.56
N LEU A 35 0.45 15.43 -7.85
CA LEU A 35 -0.02 16.63 -8.53
C LEU A 35 -1.31 17.18 -7.91
N ILE A 36 -2.26 16.30 -7.60
CA ILE A 36 -3.52 16.66 -6.92
C ILE A 36 -3.25 17.24 -5.53
N ALA A 37 -2.45 16.54 -4.72
CA ALA A 37 -2.08 16.99 -3.37
C ALA A 37 -1.35 18.33 -3.40
N SER A 38 -0.33 18.46 -4.26
CA SER A 38 0.45 19.69 -4.42
C SER A 38 -0.44 20.86 -4.82
N LYS A 39 -1.35 20.66 -5.78
CA LYS A 39 -2.28 21.71 -6.20
C LYS A 39 -3.19 22.14 -5.06
N PHE A 40 -3.76 21.20 -4.31
CA PHE A 40 -4.61 21.49 -3.16
C PHE A 40 -3.84 22.27 -2.08
N LEU A 41 -2.66 21.79 -1.69
CA LEU A 41 -1.86 22.41 -0.63
C LEU A 41 -1.34 23.80 -1.00
N ASN A 42 -0.97 24.02 -2.26
CA ASN A 42 -0.63 25.36 -2.76
C ASN A 42 -1.81 26.34 -2.64
N GLN A 43 -3.05 25.88 -2.88
CA GLN A 43 -4.25 26.70 -2.68
C GLN A 43 -4.53 27.01 -1.20
N GLN A 44 -4.02 26.19 -0.28
CA GLN A 44 -4.06 26.44 1.16
C GLN A 44 -2.85 27.25 1.66
N GLU A 45 -2.01 27.76 0.77
CA GLU A 45 -0.80 28.53 1.11
C GLU A 45 0.19 27.75 2.00
N ALA A 46 0.21 26.42 1.89
CA ALA A 46 1.17 25.57 2.60
C ALA A 46 2.61 25.84 2.11
N ASN A 47 3.59 25.74 3.01
CA ASN A 47 4.99 25.93 2.65
C ASN A 47 5.53 24.75 1.79
N GLN A 48 6.56 25.03 0.99
CA GLN A 48 7.10 24.04 0.04
C GLN A 48 7.67 22.80 0.74
N ASP A 49 8.38 22.95 1.86
CA ASP A 49 8.96 21.82 2.59
C ASP A 49 7.88 20.84 3.07
N PHE A 50 6.72 21.34 3.50
CA PHE A 50 5.56 20.52 3.89
C PHE A 50 4.97 19.77 2.70
N ILE A 51 4.79 20.46 1.56
CA ILE A 51 4.29 19.86 0.32
C ILE A 51 5.23 18.75 -0.15
N ASP A 52 6.54 19.00 -0.13
CA ASP A 52 7.55 18.03 -0.54
C ASP A 52 7.54 16.78 0.35
N ASN A 53 7.38 16.96 1.66
CA ASN A 53 7.26 15.83 2.60
C ASN A 53 5.99 15.00 2.34
N VAL A 54 4.84 15.64 2.10
CA VAL A 54 3.59 14.93 1.73
C VAL A 54 3.80 14.16 0.43
N CYS A 55 4.40 14.79 -0.59
CA CYS A 55 4.64 14.17 -1.89
C CYS A 55 5.62 13.00 -1.79
N ASN A 56 6.65 13.09 -0.94
CA ASN A 56 7.59 12.00 -0.69
C ASN A 56 6.88 10.79 -0.04
N CYS A 57 5.98 11.03 0.91
CA CYS A 57 5.17 9.95 1.49
C CYS A 57 4.29 9.27 0.44
N ILE A 58 3.59 10.05 -0.40
CA ILE A 58 2.77 9.49 -1.49
C ILE A 58 3.63 8.70 -2.48
N ASP A 59 4.80 9.22 -2.87
CA ASP A 59 5.68 8.50 -3.82
C ASP A 59 6.14 7.15 -3.27
N ALA A 60 6.33 7.05 -1.95
CA ALA A 60 6.79 5.83 -1.30
C ALA A 60 5.79 4.66 -1.39
N THR A 61 4.49 4.93 -1.60
CA THR A 61 3.47 3.88 -1.77
C THR A 61 3.56 3.19 -3.14
N LYS A 62 4.27 3.78 -4.10
CA LYS A 62 4.47 3.20 -5.44
C LYS A 62 5.16 1.85 -5.36
N MET A 63 4.61 0.86 -6.06
CA MET A 63 5.13 -0.51 -6.04
C MET A 63 6.32 -0.72 -7.01
N PRO A 64 7.43 -1.34 -6.57
CA PRO A 64 7.70 -1.80 -5.21
C PRO A 64 8.04 -0.65 -4.26
N GLN A 65 7.44 -0.65 -3.07
CA GLN A 65 7.62 0.41 -2.06
C GLN A 65 9.09 0.60 -1.68
N CYS A 66 9.54 1.86 -1.72
CA CYS A 66 10.91 2.27 -1.38
C CYS A 66 10.92 3.51 -0.47
N PRO A 67 10.36 3.42 0.76
CA PRO A 67 10.33 4.56 1.67
C PRO A 67 11.75 4.95 2.11
N THR A 68 12.02 6.26 2.16
CA THR A 68 13.33 6.83 2.55
C THR A 68 13.31 7.53 3.91
N THR A 69 12.13 7.70 4.51
CA THR A 69 11.91 8.37 5.80
C THR A 69 11.02 7.53 6.69
N THR A 70 11.13 7.70 8.01
CA THR A 70 10.33 6.95 8.99
C THR A 70 8.83 7.18 8.83
N ILE A 71 8.41 8.39 8.43
CA ILE A 71 7.01 8.67 8.13
C ILE A 71 6.53 7.96 6.86
N ALA A 72 7.35 7.92 5.80
CA ALA A 72 7.02 7.16 4.60
C ALA A 72 6.90 5.65 4.89
N GLU A 73 7.75 5.10 5.77
CA GLU A 73 7.64 3.71 6.23
C GLU A 73 6.29 3.43 6.91
N VAL A 74 5.80 4.35 7.75
CA VAL A 74 4.49 4.23 8.40
C VAL A 74 3.36 4.25 7.38
N LEU A 75 3.40 5.16 6.41
CA LEU A 75 2.38 5.22 5.38
C LEU A 75 2.36 3.95 4.52
N CYS A 76 3.53 3.45 4.11
CA CYS A 76 3.67 2.20 3.37
C CYS A 76 3.06 1.02 4.13
N ASP A 77 3.35 0.90 5.44
CA ASP A 77 2.77 -0.14 6.30
C ASP A 77 1.25 0.01 6.42
N ALA A 78 0.76 1.25 6.53
CA ALA A 78 -0.65 1.57 6.67
C ALA A 78 -1.45 1.29 5.39
N ASP A 79 -0.88 1.54 4.21
CA ASP A 79 -1.51 1.29 2.91
C ASP A 79 -1.83 -0.21 2.71
N ILE A 80 -0.86 -1.08 3.01
CA ILE A 80 -0.97 -2.52 2.81
C ILE A 80 -1.30 -3.31 4.08
N PHE A 81 -1.67 -2.65 5.18
CA PHE A 81 -1.95 -3.28 6.48
C PHE A 81 -2.98 -4.42 6.40
N HIS A 82 -3.86 -4.36 5.40
CA HIS A 82 -4.92 -5.33 5.16
C HIS A 82 -4.39 -6.76 4.96
N ILE A 83 -3.14 -6.94 4.53
CA ILE A 83 -2.53 -8.27 4.39
C ILE A 83 -2.24 -8.93 5.74
N SER A 84 -2.21 -8.15 6.82
CA SER A 84 -2.00 -8.65 8.18
C SER A 84 -3.29 -9.07 8.88
N ASN A 85 -4.47 -8.83 8.33
CA ASN A 85 -5.71 -9.08 9.06
C ASN A 85 -6.68 -10.00 8.30
N SER A 86 -7.83 -10.27 8.90
CA SER A 86 -8.85 -11.19 8.35
C SER A 86 -9.45 -10.73 7.02
N HIS A 87 -9.35 -9.45 6.67
CA HIS A 87 -9.86 -8.92 5.40
C HIS A 87 -8.97 -9.25 4.20
N PHE A 88 -7.75 -9.77 4.39
CA PHE A 88 -6.82 -10.10 3.30
C PHE A 88 -7.50 -10.89 2.16
N PHE A 89 -8.22 -11.97 2.48
CA PHE A 89 -8.87 -12.80 1.47
C PHE A 89 -9.97 -12.08 0.71
N TYR A 90 -10.72 -11.19 1.38
CA TYR A 90 -11.73 -10.39 0.74
C TYR A 90 -11.11 -9.32 -0.16
N ARG A 91 -10.12 -8.56 0.35
CA ARG A 91 -9.42 -7.50 -0.37
C ARG A 91 -8.72 -8.02 -1.63
N LYS A 92 -8.05 -9.17 -1.56
CA LYS A 92 -7.42 -9.74 -2.75
C LYS A 92 -8.45 -10.17 -3.82
N LEU A 93 -9.67 -10.55 -3.46
CA LEU A 93 -10.71 -10.86 -4.46
C LEU A 93 -11.17 -9.59 -5.18
N LEU A 94 -11.30 -8.47 -4.47
CA LEU A 94 -11.59 -7.17 -5.07
C LEU A 94 -10.46 -6.73 -6.00
N LEU A 95 -9.20 -6.83 -5.56
CA LEU A 95 -8.03 -6.48 -6.37
C LEU A 95 -7.94 -7.32 -7.65
N ARG A 96 -8.26 -8.61 -7.58
CA ARG A 96 -8.33 -9.46 -8.78
C ARG A 96 -9.34 -8.94 -9.79
N ARG A 97 -10.55 -8.59 -9.34
CA ARG A 97 -11.59 -8.01 -10.21
C ARG A 97 -11.17 -6.68 -10.80
N GLU A 98 -10.52 -5.85 -9.99
CA GLU A 98 -9.96 -4.59 -10.46
C GLU A 98 -8.93 -4.79 -11.58
N TRP A 99 -7.99 -5.73 -11.41
CA TRP A 99 -6.97 -6.03 -12.43
C TRP A 99 -7.55 -6.68 -13.69
N GLU A 100 -8.61 -7.47 -13.56
CA GLU A 100 -9.36 -8.00 -14.72
C GLU A 100 -9.95 -6.85 -15.55
N VAL A 101 -10.54 -5.84 -14.91
CA VAL A 101 -11.23 -4.73 -15.56
C VAL A 101 -10.26 -3.69 -16.12
N PHE A 102 -9.26 -3.27 -15.34
CA PHE A 102 -8.39 -2.14 -15.68
C PHE A 102 -7.05 -2.55 -16.31
N CYS A 103 -6.57 -3.77 -16.04
CA CYS A 103 -5.26 -4.23 -16.51
C CYS A 103 -5.36 -5.35 -17.55
N ASN A 104 -6.57 -5.79 -17.91
CA ASN A 104 -6.81 -6.96 -18.77
C ASN A 104 -6.05 -8.21 -18.27
N ASN A 105 -5.89 -8.33 -16.95
CA ASN A 105 -5.15 -9.42 -16.32
C ASN A 105 -6.12 -10.53 -15.89
N GLN A 106 -6.34 -11.50 -16.78
CA GLN A 106 -7.13 -12.70 -16.48
C GLN A 106 -6.21 -13.83 -16.05
N VAL A 107 -6.35 -14.24 -14.79
CA VAL A 107 -5.57 -15.34 -14.20
C VAL A 107 -6.51 -16.38 -13.62
N SER A 108 -6.08 -17.64 -13.62
CA SER A 108 -6.75 -18.74 -12.93
C SER A 108 -6.66 -18.57 -11.41
N ASP A 109 -7.45 -19.37 -10.67
CA ASP A 109 -7.39 -19.37 -9.21
C ASP A 109 -5.99 -19.78 -8.71
N LEU A 110 -5.40 -20.81 -9.31
CA LEU A 110 -4.05 -21.27 -8.99
C LEU A 110 -3.02 -20.14 -9.16
N GLU A 111 -2.99 -19.49 -10.32
CA GLU A 111 -2.09 -18.37 -10.60
C GLU A 111 -2.31 -17.21 -9.63
N TRP A 112 -3.57 -16.88 -9.32
CA TRP A 112 -3.87 -15.83 -8.34
C TRP A 112 -3.33 -16.14 -6.95
N HIS A 113 -3.48 -17.38 -6.48
CA HIS A 113 -2.93 -17.81 -5.20
C HIS A 113 -1.40 -17.81 -5.20
N GLN A 114 -0.74 -18.21 -6.30
CA GLN A 114 0.71 -18.16 -6.44
C GLN A 114 1.24 -16.71 -6.43
N LEU A 115 0.61 -15.80 -7.17
CA LEU A 115 0.96 -14.37 -7.17
C LEU A 115 0.88 -13.76 -5.78
N ASN A 116 -0.19 -14.07 -5.03
CA ASN A 116 -0.36 -13.57 -3.66
C ASN A 116 0.65 -14.20 -2.69
N LEU A 117 1.01 -15.48 -2.86
CA LEU A 117 2.06 -16.11 -2.05
C LEU A 117 3.40 -15.41 -2.25
N GLU A 118 3.77 -15.16 -3.51
CA GLU A 118 5.00 -14.45 -3.86
C GLU A 118 5.02 -13.02 -3.31
N PHE A 119 3.89 -12.32 -3.39
CA PHE A 119 3.74 -10.99 -2.80
C PHE A 119 3.96 -11.00 -1.28
N LEU A 120 3.29 -11.90 -0.55
CA LEU A 120 3.41 -11.99 0.91
C LEU A 120 4.84 -12.35 1.36
N LYS A 121 5.54 -13.20 0.59
CA LYS A 121 6.94 -13.59 0.86
C LYS A 121 7.93 -12.46 0.63
N LYS A 122 7.73 -11.65 -0.42
CA LYS A 122 8.64 -10.55 -0.79
C LYS A 122 8.39 -9.29 0.01
N HIS A 123 7.16 -9.05 0.42
CA HIS A 123 6.79 -7.88 1.19
C HIS A 123 7.33 -7.95 2.62
N HIS A 124 7.79 -6.82 3.18
CA HIS A 124 8.20 -6.68 4.57
C HIS A 124 7.70 -5.36 5.15
N PHE A 125 7.01 -5.42 6.29
CA PHE A 125 6.64 -4.20 7.01
C PHE A 125 7.88 -3.49 7.56
N ARG A 126 7.84 -2.16 7.56
CA ARG A 126 9.00 -1.29 7.74
C ARG A 126 9.06 -0.66 9.13
N SER A 127 7.93 -0.16 9.64
CA SER A 127 7.87 0.47 10.95
C SER A 127 8.09 -0.54 12.08
N ASP A 128 8.47 -0.06 13.27
CA ASP A 128 8.59 -0.93 14.45
C ASP A 128 7.28 -1.65 14.78
N TYR A 129 6.15 -0.95 14.66
CA TYR A 129 4.83 -1.54 14.83
C TYR A 129 4.54 -2.61 13.78
N GLY A 130 4.84 -2.31 12.51
CA GLY A 130 4.68 -3.23 11.40
C GLY A 130 5.48 -4.52 11.59
N LYS A 131 6.76 -4.40 11.95
CA LYS A 131 7.65 -5.53 12.24
C LYS A 131 7.19 -6.38 13.43
N GLN A 132 6.72 -5.76 14.51
CA GLN A 132 6.39 -6.47 15.76
C GLN A 132 4.95 -7.00 15.80
N THR A 133 4.05 -6.38 15.04
CA THR A 133 2.61 -6.65 15.09
C THR A 133 2.08 -7.15 13.75
N LEU A 134 2.26 -6.37 12.67
CA LEU A 134 1.63 -6.67 11.38
C LEU A 134 2.28 -7.88 10.68
N GLU A 135 3.58 -8.09 10.88
CA GLU A 135 4.26 -9.29 10.37
C GLU A 135 3.60 -10.58 10.87
N LYS A 136 3.15 -10.64 12.13
CA LYS A 136 2.51 -11.85 12.69
C LYS A 136 1.26 -12.24 11.90
N GLY A 137 0.38 -11.28 11.66
CA GLY A 137 -0.85 -11.53 10.90
C GLY A 137 -0.59 -11.81 9.41
N LYS A 138 0.45 -11.20 8.82
CA LYS A 138 0.89 -11.54 7.45
C LYS A 138 1.35 -13.01 7.38
N HIS A 139 2.10 -13.49 8.36
CA HIS A 139 2.54 -14.89 8.42
C HIS A 139 1.35 -15.87 8.54
N GLU A 140 0.33 -15.53 9.33
CA GLU A 140 -0.90 -16.33 9.40
C GLU A 140 -1.59 -16.42 8.03
N ASN A 141 -1.70 -15.30 7.32
CA ASN A 141 -2.32 -15.27 6.00
C ASN A 141 -1.47 -15.97 4.93
N LEU A 142 -0.15 -15.86 5.02
CA LEU A 142 0.79 -16.63 4.19
C LEU A 142 0.55 -18.13 4.35
N HIS A 143 0.46 -18.63 5.59
CA HIS A 143 0.20 -20.05 5.84
C HIS A 143 -1.16 -20.51 5.29
N LYS A 144 -2.20 -19.67 5.40
CA LYS A 144 -3.51 -19.98 4.79
C LYS A 144 -3.42 -20.10 3.27
N VAL A 145 -2.63 -19.23 2.60
CA VAL A 145 -2.41 -19.33 1.14
C VAL A 145 -1.62 -20.59 0.77
N GLU A 146 -0.59 -20.94 1.54
CA GLU A 146 0.17 -22.19 1.34
C GLU A 146 -0.73 -23.42 1.47
N ASN A 147 -1.60 -23.46 2.49
CA ASN A 147 -2.56 -24.54 2.67
C ASN A 147 -3.53 -24.66 1.49
N ILE A 148 -4.02 -23.54 0.95
CA ILE A 148 -4.87 -23.56 -0.25
C ILE A 148 -4.10 -24.14 -1.43
N LEU A 149 -2.87 -23.72 -1.65
CA LEU A 149 -2.03 -24.20 -2.76
C LEU A 149 -1.68 -25.68 -2.63
N ALA A 150 -1.60 -26.23 -1.41
CA ALA A 150 -1.38 -27.65 -1.20
C ALA A 150 -2.48 -28.53 -1.83
N TYR A 151 -3.74 -28.05 -1.87
CA TYR A 151 -4.85 -28.78 -2.51
C TYR A 151 -4.76 -28.83 -4.04
N TYR A 152 -3.99 -27.94 -4.67
CA TYR A 152 -3.75 -27.97 -6.12
C TYR A 152 -2.64 -28.94 -6.52
N ASN A 153 -1.84 -29.41 -5.56
CA ASN A 153 -0.76 -30.36 -5.78
C ASN A 153 -1.17 -31.82 -5.54
N VAL A 154 -2.47 -32.06 -5.32
CA VAL A 154 -3.11 -33.40 -5.20
C VAL A 154 -3.74 -33.76 -6.53
#